data_AF-A0A915LN09-F1
#
_entry.id   AF-A0A915LN09-F1
#
_cell.length_a   1.000
_cell.length_b   1.000
_cell.length_c   1.000
_cell.angle_alpha   90.00
_cell.angle_beta   90.00
_cell.angle_gamma   90.00
#
_symmetry.space_group_name_H-M   'P 1'
#
loop_
_entity.id
_entity.type
_entity.pdbx_description
1 polymer ?
#
loop_
_entity_poly.entity_id
_entity_poly.type
_entity_poly.pdbx_seq_one_letter_code
_entity_poly.pdbx_strand_id
1 'polypeptide(L)'
;MIRTNVCKHGNLVGDPNAMTTTNKLEIKHTYWSIGKSETSVTNCIVKTITALSQPGREEINSPLIDLSHCKYSEGNCHIDDESVVVWKVEPTEGVNAFWHNSERRCVFKKFATRNGTLYRNGWLSYPPDLALTFPEDPKIITSCHRWLIVSDQGLAVEQRQYDQMHGLINNRKRREKEMGILDGSVEV
;
A
#
# COMPACT_ATOMS: atom_id res chain seq x y z
N MET A 1 2.06 6.19 -26.89
CA MET A 1 1.76 7.53 -26.35
C MET A 1 2.55 7.83 -25.09
N ILE A 2 2.25 7.25 -23.92
CA ILE A 2 2.88 7.63 -22.64
C ILE A 2 4.40 7.37 -22.58
N ARG A 3 4.90 6.24 -23.10
CA ARG A 3 6.35 5.94 -23.09
C ARG A 3 7.13 6.54 -24.27
N THR A 4 6.44 6.77 -25.38
CA THR A 4 7.06 7.15 -26.65
C THR A 4 6.95 8.64 -26.94
N ASN A 5 6.17 9.40 -26.16
CA ASN A 5 5.83 10.81 -26.40
C ASN A 5 5.30 11.09 -27.82
N VAL A 6 4.66 10.09 -28.44
CA VAL A 6 4.13 10.14 -29.80
C VAL A 6 2.69 9.65 -29.79
N CYS A 7 1.82 10.36 -30.50
CA CYS A 7 0.45 9.94 -30.81
C CYS A 7 0.20 9.97 -32.32
N LYS A 8 -1.00 9.52 -32.75
CA LYS A 8 -1.40 9.51 -34.17
C LYS A 8 -1.33 10.89 -34.83
N HIS A 9 -1.51 11.95 -34.05
CA HIS A 9 -1.56 13.34 -34.51
C HIS A 9 -0.25 14.11 -34.28
N GLY A 10 0.86 13.42 -34.00
CA GLY A 10 2.19 14.03 -33.91
C GLY A 10 2.92 13.76 -32.60
N ASN A 11 3.98 14.53 -32.38
CA ASN A 11 4.82 14.44 -31.18
C ASN A 11 4.23 15.29 -30.07
N LEU A 12 4.19 14.73 -28.86
CA LEU A 12 3.80 15.43 -27.66
C LEU A 12 4.94 16.35 -27.21
N VAL A 13 4.62 17.61 -26.93
CA VAL A 13 5.56 18.64 -26.48
C VAL A 13 5.02 19.27 -25.20
N GLY A 14 5.91 19.65 -24.29
CA GLY A 14 5.55 20.30 -23.03
C GLY A 14 6.24 19.65 -21.83
N ASP A 15 5.70 19.93 -20.65
CA ASP A 15 6.23 19.41 -19.40
C ASP A 15 5.87 17.94 -19.20
N PRO A 16 6.69 17.15 -18.47
CA PRO A 16 6.41 15.73 -18.21
C PRO A 16 5.04 15.46 -17.56
N ASN A 17 4.50 16.45 -16.83
CA ASN A 17 3.20 16.35 -16.16
C ASN A 17 2.02 16.81 -17.03
N ALA A 18 2.28 17.49 -18.14
CA ALA A 18 1.26 17.99 -19.05
C ALA A 18 1.86 18.16 -20.45
N MET A 19 1.66 17.17 -21.31
CA MET A 19 2.15 17.18 -22.69
C MET A 19 0.99 17.28 -23.67
N THR A 20 1.19 18.03 -24.74
CA THR A 20 0.17 18.24 -25.78
C THR A 20 0.80 18.26 -27.17
N THR A 21 0.07 17.84 -28.20
CA THR A 21 0.42 18.21 -29.58
C THR A 21 -0.02 19.64 -29.83
N THR A 22 0.74 20.39 -30.62
CA THR A 22 0.47 21.81 -30.94
C THR A 22 0.01 21.98 -32.38
N ASN A 23 -0.90 21.11 -32.85
CA ASN A 23 -1.48 21.23 -34.18
C ASN A 23 -2.35 22.49 -34.24
N LYS A 24 -2.11 23.33 -35.25
CA LYS A 24 -2.85 24.58 -35.47
C LYS A 24 -3.86 24.39 -36.60
N LEU A 25 -5.05 24.95 -36.41
CA LEU A 25 -6.06 25.00 -37.46
C LEU A 25 -5.67 26.05 -38.49
N GLU A 26 -5.17 25.59 -39.63
CA GLU A 26 -4.88 26.46 -40.78
C GLU A 26 -6.08 26.47 -41.73
N ILE A 27 -6.87 27.54 -41.65
CA ILE A 27 -8.00 27.74 -42.56
C ILE A 27 -7.46 28.37 -43.85
N LYS A 28 -7.38 27.57 -44.91
CA LYS A 28 -7.05 28.08 -46.25
C LYS A 28 -8.31 28.62 -46.91
N HIS A 29 -8.48 29.95 -46.89
CA HIS A 29 -9.52 30.61 -47.66
C HIS A 29 -9.10 30.68 -49.13
N THR A 30 -9.78 29.95 -50.00
CA THR A 30 -9.66 30.16 -51.45
C THR A 30 -10.69 31.20 -51.89
N TYR A 31 -10.27 32.17 -52.70
CA TYR A 31 -11.08 33.32 -53.15
C TYR A 31 -12.36 32.94 -53.91
N TRP A 32 -12.52 31.66 -54.28
CA TRP A 32 -13.62 31.12 -55.08
C TRP A 32 -14.41 30.00 -54.39
N SER A 33 -14.24 29.76 -53.08
CA SER A 33 -14.96 28.68 -52.39
C SER A 33 -16.44 29.00 -52.22
N ILE A 34 -17.23 28.68 -53.25
CA ILE A 34 -18.69 28.59 -53.21
C ILE A 34 -19.03 27.21 -52.62
N GLY A 35 -19.34 27.17 -51.33
CA GLY A 35 -19.69 25.94 -50.60
C GLY A 35 -19.21 25.97 -49.15
N LYS A 36 -19.77 25.11 -48.30
CA LYS A 36 -19.28 24.91 -46.92
C LYS A 36 -18.01 24.06 -46.96
N SER A 37 -16.93 24.56 -46.37
CA SER A 37 -15.71 23.78 -46.12
C SER A 37 -15.60 23.52 -44.61
N GLU A 38 -15.39 22.27 -44.23
CA GLU A 38 -15.13 21.87 -42.84
C GLU A 38 -13.65 21.52 -42.71
N THR A 39 -12.99 22.11 -41.71
CA THR A 39 -11.59 21.80 -41.38
C THR A 39 -11.53 21.52 -39.89
N SER A 40 -11.01 20.35 -39.53
CA SER A 40 -10.86 19.92 -38.14
C SER A 40 -9.39 19.75 -37.79
N VAL A 41 -9.02 20.14 -36.57
CA VAL A 41 -7.70 19.82 -36.00
C VAL A 41 -7.90 19.05 -34.71
N THR A 42 -7.12 17.99 -34.56
CA THR A 42 -7.14 17.12 -33.39
C THR A 42 -5.82 17.25 -32.66
N ASN A 43 -5.88 17.42 -31.35
CA ASN A 43 -4.72 17.43 -30.47
C ASN A 43 -4.78 16.30 -29.46
N CYS A 44 -3.65 15.64 -29.26
CA CYS A 44 -3.47 14.66 -28.20
C CYS A 44 -3.02 15.37 -26.93
N ILE A 45 -3.56 14.96 -25.78
CA ILE A 45 -3.25 15.55 -24.47
C ILE A 45 -2.90 14.40 -23.52
N VAL A 46 -1.82 14.55 -22.77
CA VAL A 46 -1.44 13.67 -21.66
C VAL A 46 -1.26 14.55 -20.43
N LYS A 47 -1.99 14.25 -19.36
CA LYS A 47 -1.85 14.94 -18.07
C LYS A 47 -1.65 13.92 -16.95
N THR A 48 -0.72 14.23 -16.07
CA THR A 48 -0.52 13.47 -14.83
C THR A 48 -1.50 13.96 -13.80
N ILE A 49 -2.27 13.05 -13.22
CA ILE A 49 -3.19 13.32 -12.11
C ILE A 49 -2.76 12.52 -10.88
N THR A 50 -3.11 13.04 -9.70
CA THR A 50 -2.95 12.30 -8.45
C THR A 50 -4.21 11.49 -8.18
N ALA A 51 -4.02 10.19 -8.00
CA ALA A 51 -5.07 9.26 -7.61
C ALA A 51 -4.68 8.59 -6.29
N LEU A 52 -5.63 8.49 -5.38
CA LEU A 52 -5.45 7.97 -4.02
C LEU A 52 -6.20 6.65 -3.89
N SER A 53 -5.57 5.67 -3.26
CA SER A 53 -6.17 4.38 -2.94
C SER A 53 -5.83 4.07 -1.48
N GLN A 54 -6.81 3.55 -0.75
CA GLN A 54 -6.60 3.09 0.62
C GLN A 54 -5.94 1.70 0.62
N PRO A 55 -5.06 1.42 1.59
CA PRO A 55 -4.48 0.08 1.72
C PRO A 55 -5.57 -1.00 1.81
N GLY A 56 -5.40 -2.08 1.05
CA GLY A 56 -6.36 -3.19 1.00
C GLY A 56 -7.64 -2.93 0.21
N ARG A 57 -7.85 -1.74 -0.35
CA ARG A 57 -9.02 -1.42 -1.18
C ARG A 57 -8.67 -1.35 -2.66
N GLU A 58 -9.61 -1.78 -3.49
CA GLU A 58 -9.51 -1.67 -4.95
C GLU A 58 -10.02 -0.31 -5.47
N GLU A 59 -10.77 0.41 -4.65
CA GLU A 59 -11.32 1.72 -4.99
C GLU A 59 -10.20 2.77 -5.14
N ILE A 60 -10.31 3.58 -6.19
CA ILE A 60 -9.43 4.71 -6.44
C ILE A 60 -10.25 5.99 -6.44
N ASN A 61 -9.74 7.02 -5.78
CA ASN A 61 -10.37 8.34 -5.76
C ASN A 61 -9.38 9.40 -6.28
N SER A 62 -9.88 10.35 -7.08
CA SER A 62 -9.12 11.53 -7.47
C SER A 62 -9.95 12.79 -7.24
N PRO A 63 -9.34 13.91 -6.83
CA PRO A 63 -10.07 15.18 -6.71
C PRO A 63 -10.43 15.80 -8.07
N LEU A 64 -9.82 15.32 -9.16
CA LEU A 64 -9.99 15.92 -10.49
C LEU A 64 -10.96 15.15 -11.38
N ILE A 65 -11.14 13.86 -11.14
CA ILE A 65 -11.89 12.96 -12.00
C ILE A 65 -12.59 11.90 -11.14
N ASP A 66 -13.82 11.55 -11.49
CA ASP A 66 -14.51 10.41 -10.91
C ASP A 66 -13.88 9.10 -11.39
N LEU A 67 -13.31 8.36 -10.44
CA LEU A 67 -12.70 7.05 -10.63
C LEU A 67 -13.39 5.98 -9.78
N SER A 68 -14.60 6.27 -9.27
CA SER A 68 -15.31 5.39 -8.34
C SER A 68 -15.68 4.03 -8.95
N HIS A 69 -15.83 3.96 -10.27
CA HIS A 69 -16.07 2.72 -11.02
C HIS A 69 -14.77 1.97 -11.40
N CYS A 70 -13.61 2.57 -11.18
CA CYS A 70 -12.31 2.01 -11.54
C CYS A 70 -11.73 1.12 -10.44
N LYS A 71 -11.10 0.00 -10.81
CA LYS A 71 -10.39 -0.89 -9.88
C LYS A 71 -8.89 -0.75 -10.01
N TYR A 72 -8.20 -0.51 -8.90
CA TYR A 72 -6.74 -0.32 -8.87
C TYR A 72 -5.96 -1.46 -9.52
N SER A 73 -6.39 -2.71 -9.33
CA SER A 73 -5.76 -3.90 -9.92
C SER A 73 -5.76 -3.94 -11.45
N GLU A 74 -6.62 -3.18 -12.14
CA GLU A 74 -6.72 -3.19 -13.60
C GLU A 74 -5.60 -2.37 -14.27
N GLY A 75 -5.00 -1.42 -13.55
CA GLY A 75 -3.90 -0.58 -14.07
C GLY A 75 -4.31 0.44 -15.11
N ASN A 76 -5.57 0.44 -15.52
CA ASN A 76 -6.16 1.41 -16.41
C ASN A 76 -7.68 1.48 -16.17
N CYS A 77 -8.29 2.57 -16.59
CA CYS A 77 -9.73 2.74 -16.55
C CYS A 77 -10.18 3.77 -17.59
N HIS A 78 -11.33 3.51 -18.19
CA HIS A 78 -12.02 4.44 -19.07
C HIS A 78 -12.92 5.36 -18.24
N ILE A 79 -12.91 6.65 -18.56
CA ILE A 79 -13.78 7.67 -17.97
C ILE A 79 -14.88 8.02 -19.00
N ASP A 80 -15.99 8.57 -18.53
CA ASP A 80 -17.16 8.94 -19.34
C ASP A 80 -16.86 9.94 -20.48
N ASP A 81 -15.76 10.69 -20.40
CA ASP A 81 -15.30 11.63 -21.43
C ASP A 81 -14.45 10.95 -22.54
N GLU A 82 -14.55 9.62 -22.65
CA GLU A 82 -13.77 8.76 -23.55
C GLU A 82 -12.25 8.80 -23.30
N SER A 83 -11.81 9.45 -22.23
CA SER A 83 -10.40 9.45 -21.82
C SER A 83 -10.04 8.15 -21.09
N VAL A 84 -8.73 7.87 -21.04
CA VAL A 84 -8.19 6.68 -20.37
C VAL A 84 -7.16 7.12 -19.35
N VAL A 85 -7.35 6.71 -18.10
CA VAL A 85 -6.34 6.83 -17.06
C VAL A 85 -5.55 5.54 -17.01
N VAL A 86 -4.23 5.65 -16.90
CA VAL A 86 -3.33 4.51 -16.80
C VAL A 86 -2.40 4.74 -15.61
N TRP A 87 -2.21 3.70 -14.80
CA TRP A 87 -1.28 3.72 -13.69
C TRP A 87 -0.51 2.40 -13.61
N LYS A 88 0.58 2.42 -12.87
CA LYS A 88 1.36 1.22 -12.60
C LYS A 88 0.73 0.47 -11.42
N VAL A 89 0.25 -0.75 -11.67
CA VAL A 89 -0.20 -1.64 -10.59
C VAL A 89 1.04 -2.18 -9.88
N GLU A 90 1.08 -2.01 -8.57
CA GLU A 90 2.07 -2.69 -7.75
C GLU A 90 1.61 -4.16 -7.55
N PRO A 91 2.48 -5.15 -7.82
CA PRO A 91 2.11 -6.54 -7.76
C PRO A 91 1.57 -6.89 -6.38
N THR A 92 0.47 -7.63 -6.37
CA THR A 92 -0.24 -8.05 -5.16
C THR A 92 -0.35 -9.57 -5.18
N GLU A 93 0.70 -10.22 -4.68
CA GLU A 93 0.84 -11.66 -4.43
C GLU A 93 0.82 -12.59 -5.67
N GLY A 94 1.69 -13.61 -5.66
CA GLY A 94 1.88 -14.61 -6.74
C GLY A 94 3.33 -14.70 -7.25
N VAL A 95 3.79 -15.91 -7.59
CA VAL A 95 5.15 -16.47 -7.88
C VAL A 95 6.30 -15.54 -8.32
N ASN A 96 6.03 -14.36 -8.89
CA ASN A 96 7.04 -13.34 -9.21
C ASN A 96 7.11 -12.19 -8.18
N ALA A 97 6.31 -12.27 -7.10
CA ALA A 97 6.25 -11.35 -5.96
C ALA A 97 7.21 -11.73 -4.82
N PHE A 98 8.03 -12.77 -5.01
CA PHE A 98 8.95 -13.28 -3.98
C PHE A 98 9.97 -12.25 -3.48
N TRP A 99 10.17 -11.14 -4.20
CA TRP A 99 11.11 -10.06 -3.83
C TRP A 99 10.50 -8.66 -3.75
N HIS A 100 9.24 -8.46 -4.17
CA HIS A 100 8.61 -7.14 -4.16
C HIS A 100 7.58 -7.06 -3.04
N ASN A 101 8.01 -6.42 -1.96
CA ASN A 101 7.25 -6.01 -0.78
C ASN A 101 5.92 -5.34 -1.21
N SER A 102 4.86 -6.14 -1.36
CA SER A 102 3.52 -5.67 -1.74
C SER A 102 2.83 -5.03 -0.54
N GLU A 103 3.39 -3.92 -0.05
CA GLU A 103 2.99 -3.22 1.17
C GLU A 103 1.58 -2.62 1.12
N ARG A 104 0.97 -2.52 -0.08
CA ARG A 104 -0.34 -1.89 -0.27
C ARG A 104 -1.52 -2.71 0.26
N ARG A 105 -1.41 -4.04 0.39
CA ARG A 105 -2.48 -4.88 0.97
C ARG A 105 -2.18 -5.35 2.40
N CYS A 106 -1.04 -4.97 2.98
CA CYS A 106 -0.76 -5.30 4.37
C CYS A 106 -1.63 -4.45 5.29
N VAL A 107 -2.53 -5.08 6.04
CA VAL A 107 -3.30 -4.42 7.11
C VAL A 107 -2.34 -3.91 8.20
N PHE A 108 -1.26 -4.65 8.45
CA PHE A 108 -0.23 -4.29 9.41
C PHE A 108 1.07 -3.90 8.72
N LYS A 109 1.66 -2.79 9.17
CA LYS A 109 3.02 -2.37 8.79
C LYS A 109 3.94 -2.47 9.99
N LYS A 110 5.22 -2.73 9.73
CA LYS A 110 6.22 -2.78 10.78
C LYS A 110 6.33 -1.41 11.44
N PHE A 111 5.91 -1.34 12.70
CA PHE A 111 6.00 -0.12 13.50
C PHE A 111 7.40 0.03 14.12
N ALA A 112 7.85 -0.98 14.87
CA ALA A 112 9.16 -0.95 15.53
C ALA A 112 9.65 -2.38 15.82
N THR A 113 10.95 -2.50 16.11
CA THR A 113 11.52 -3.66 16.79
C THR A 113 11.98 -3.21 18.17
N ARG A 114 11.50 -3.90 19.20
CA ARG A 114 11.74 -3.55 20.60
C ARG A 114 11.99 -4.82 21.40
N ASN A 115 12.92 -4.73 22.34
CA ASN A 115 13.10 -5.76 23.36
C ASN A 115 12.16 -5.44 24.52
N GLY A 116 11.80 -6.46 25.30
CA GLY A 116 10.88 -6.28 26.42
C GLY A 116 10.70 -7.55 27.22
N THR A 117 9.98 -7.43 28.33
CA THR A 117 9.61 -8.54 29.19
C THR A 117 8.12 -8.79 29.09
N LEU A 118 7.75 -10.04 28.86
CA LEU A 118 6.38 -10.51 28.98
C LEU A 118 6.13 -10.97 30.42
N TYR A 119 5.08 -10.46 31.04
CA TYR A 119 4.58 -10.87 32.36
C TYR A 119 3.09 -11.15 32.28
N ARG A 120 2.70 -12.42 32.53
CA ARG A 120 1.33 -12.92 32.27
C ARG A 120 0.95 -12.63 30.82
N ASN A 121 -0.02 -11.73 30.61
CA ASN A 121 -0.52 -11.35 29.29
C ASN A 121 -0.07 -9.94 28.89
N GLY A 122 0.72 -9.27 29.73
CA GLY A 122 1.26 -7.93 29.48
C GLY A 122 2.72 -7.98 29.07
N TRP A 123 3.08 -7.36 27.95
CA TRP A 123 4.45 -7.17 27.51
C TRP A 123 4.85 -5.71 27.70
N LEU A 124 6.03 -5.46 28.26
CA LEU A 124 6.57 -4.12 28.47
C LEU A 124 7.92 -4.00 27.76
N SER A 125 8.10 -2.93 26.97
CA SER A 125 9.34 -2.66 26.25
C SER A 125 10.50 -2.20 27.16
N TYR A 126 11.71 -2.31 26.63
CA TYR A 126 12.91 -1.62 27.12
C TYR A 126 13.44 -0.68 26.03
N PRO A 127 13.51 0.64 26.27
CA PRO A 127 13.01 1.39 27.44
C PRO A 127 11.48 1.25 27.63
N PRO A 128 10.91 1.51 28.83
CA PRO A 128 9.49 1.29 29.12
C PRO A 128 8.58 2.38 28.53
N ASP A 129 8.58 2.49 27.20
CA ASP A 129 7.82 3.45 26.41
C ASP A 129 6.55 2.84 25.77
N LEU A 130 6.44 1.52 25.76
CA LEU A 130 5.37 0.76 25.12
C LEU A 130 4.98 -0.43 25.98
N ALA A 131 3.68 -0.54 26.27
CA ALA A 131 3.09 -1.70 26.91
C ALA A 131 2.01 -2.30 26.00
N LEU A 132 2.07 -3.60 25.81
CA LEU A 132 1.09 -4.38 25.05
C LEU A 132 0.37 -5.33 26.00
N THR A 133 -0.93 -5.51 25.83
CA THR A 133 -1.70 -6.54 26.53
C THR A 133 -2.35 -7.44 25.52
N PHE A 134 -2.27 -8.74 25.74
CA PHE A 134 -2.84 -9.75 24.87
C PHE A 134 -4.07 -10.39 25.53
N PRO A 135 -5.15 -10.63 24.78
CA PRO A 135 -6.29 -11.37 25.31
C PRO A 135 -5.89 -12.81 25.64
N GLU A 136 -6.62 -13.45 26.56
CA GLU A 136 -6.34 -14.83 26.99
C GLU A 136 -6.44 -15.84 25.84
N ASP A 137 -7.33 -15.58 24.89
CA ASP A 137 -7.45 -16.30 23.62
C ASP A 137 -7.13 -15.36 22.45
N PRO A 138 -5.84 -15.22 22.08
CA PRO A 138 -5.42 -14.29 21.03
C PRO A 138 -5.87 -14.76 19.66
N LYS A 139 -6.66 -13.91 18.98
CA LYS A 139 -7.01 -14.13 17.58
C LYS A 139 -5.76 -14.00 16.70
N ILE A 140 -5.47 -15.08 15.97
CA ILE A 140 -4.42 -15.09 14.95
C ILE A 140 -5.01 -14.55 13.65
N ILE A 141 -4.33 -13.58 13.06
CA ILE A 141 -4.67 -13.01 11.75
C ILE A 141 -3.51 -13.20 10.78
N THR A 142 -3.82 -13.28 9.49
CA THR A 142 -2.80 -13.34 8.44
C THR A 142 -2.71 -11.99 7.75
N SER A 143 -1.52 -11.39 7.72
CA SER A 143 -1.24 -10.16 6.97
C SER A 143 0.11 -10.28 6.28
N CYS A 144 0.12 -10.15 4.95
CA CYS A 144 1.33 -10.22 4.12
C CYS A 144 2.19 -11.46 4.40
N HIS A 145 1.55 -12.64 4.33
CA HIS A 145 2.17 -13.95 4.54
C HIS A 145 2.76 -14.16 5.95
N ARG A 146 2.37 -13.32 6.92
CA ARG A 146 2.76 -13.46 8.32
C ARG A 146 1.54 -13.73 9.18
N TRP A 147 1.73 -14.65 10.12
CA TRP A 147 0.76 -14.93 11.18
C TRP A 147 1.04 -13.97 12.32
N LEU A 148 0.06 -13.13 12.64
CA LEU A 148 0.18 -12.08 13.64
C LEU A 148 -0.84 -12.30 14.75
N ILE A 149 -0.45 -11.96 15.97
CA ILE A 149 -1.30 -11.88 17.16
C ILE A 149 -1.51 -10.41 17.48
N VAL A 150 -2.77 -10.01 17.61
CA VAL A 150 -3.16 -8.62 17.86
C VAL A 150 -3.32 -8.39 19.36
N SER A 151 -2.72 -7.32 19.87
CA SER A 151 -2.87 -6.84 21.24
C SER A 151 -4.15 -6.01 21.39
N ASP A 152 -4.60 -5.79 22.62
CA ASP A 152 -5.78 -4.97 22.92
C ASP A 152 -5.61 -3.50 22.47
N GLN A 153 -4.36 -3.04 22.32
CA GLN A 153 -4.01 -1.70 21.82
C GLN A 153 -4.05 -1.61 20.28
N GLY A 154 -4.38 -2.71 19.58
CA GLY A 154 -4.44 -2.75 18.12
C GLY A 154 -3.08 -2.89 17.43
N LEU A 155 -2.01 -3.17 18.18
CA LEU A 155 -0.70 -3.49 17.63
C LEU A 155 -0.58 -4.99 17.44
N ALA A 156 0.26 -5.43 16.51
CA ALA A 156 0.43 -6.85 16.24
C ALA A 156 1.89 -7.29 16.31
N VAL A 157 2.10 -8.50 16.83
CA VAL A 157 3.39 -9.19 16.90
C VAL A 157 3.32 -10.49 16.10
N GLU A 158 4.44 -10.92 15.53
CA GLU A 158 4.48 -12.20 14.82
C GLU A 158 4.27 -13.35 15.80
N GLN A 159 3.45 -14.33 15.40
CA GLN A 159 3.10 -15.49 16.22
C GLN A 159 4.35 -16.19 16.77
N ARG A 160 5.38 -16.39 15.93
CA ARG A 160 6.65 -16.99 16.36
C ARG A 160 7.34 -16.21 17.48
N GLN A 161 7.27 -14.88 17.46
CA GLN A 161 7.86 -14.04 18.51
C GLN A 161 7.03 -14.12 19.78
N TYR A 162 5.70 -14.11 19.66
CA TYR A 162 4.80 -14.31 20.79
C TYR A 162 5.03 -15.66 21.48
N ASP A 163 5.11 -16.74 20.71
CA ASP A 163 5.36 -18.10 21.20
C ASP A 163 6.72 -18.20 21.91
N GLN A 164 7.75 -17.54 21.37
CA GLN A 164 9.07 -17.45 22.01
C GLN A 164 8.99 -16.73 23.37
N MET A 165 8.27 -15.60 23.44
CA MET A 165 8.09 -14.87 24.69
C MET A 165 7.36 -15.72 25.75
N HIS A 166 6.30 -16.44 25.36
CA HIS A 166 5.57 -17.34 26.27
C HIS A 166 6.37 -18.59 26.66
N GLY A 167 7.14 -19.16 25.73
CA GLY A 167 8.01 -20.30 26.00
C GLY A 167 9.09 -19.98 27.04
N LEU A 168 9.67 -18.77 26.99
CA LEU A 168 10.62 -18.30 27.99
C LEU A 168 10.01 -18.18 29.39
N ILE A 169 8.75 -17.73 29.49
CA ILE A 169 8.02 -17.69 30.78
C ILE A 169 7.82 -19.10 31.33
N ASN A 170 7.40 -20.05 30.50
CA ASN A 170 7.15 -21.43 30.95
C ASN A 170 8.44 -22.11 31.42
N ASN A 171 9.56 -21.89 30.73
CA ASN A 171 10.86 -22.38 31.14
C ASN A 171 11.34 -21.73 32.44
N ARG A 172 11.12 -20.43 32.62
CA ARG A 172 11.45 -19.71 33.86
C ARG A 172 10.62 -20.23 35.05
N LYS A 173 9.29 -20.36 34.90
CA LYS A 173 8.42 -20.96 35.93
C LYS A 173 8.81 -22.38 36.27
N ARG A 174 9.24 -23.16 35.27
CA ARG A 174 9.73 -24.52 35.47
C ARG A 174 11.03 -24.54 36.28
N ARG A 175 11.99 -23.65 35.97
CA ARG A 175 13.20 -23.47 36.77
C ARG A 175 12.90 -22.98 38.18
N GLU A 176 11.99 -22.04 38.37
CA GLU A 176 11.56 -21.56 39.69
C GLU A 176 10.87 -22.68 40.50
N LYS A 177 10.12 -23.58 39.86
CA LYS A 177 9.58 -24.80 40.49
C LYS A 177 10.63 -25.86 40.80
N GLU A 178 11.59 -26.07 39.89
CA GLU A 178 12.71 -27.00 40.07
C GLU A 178 13.71 -26.49 41.14
N MET A 179 13.82 -25.17 41.32
CA MET A 179 14.55 -24.52 42.42
C MET A 179 13.71 -24.35 43.69
N GLY A 180 12.44 -24.80 43.71
CA GLY A 180 11.55 -24.74 44.87
C GLY A 180 11.74 -25.85 45.91
N ILE A 181 12.75 -26.72 45.73
CA ILE A 181 13.27 -27.61 46.77
C ILE A 181 14.72 -27.21 47.01
N LEU A 182 14.93 -26.15 47.78
CA LEU A 182 16.15 -25.88 48.52
C LEU A 182 15.82 -24.78 49.54
N ASP A 183 15.53 -25.22 50.76
CA ASP A 183 15.71 -24.40 51.97
C ASP A 183 17.12 -23.80 51.92
N GLY A 184 17.20 -22.47 52.03
CA GLY A 184 18.46 -21.75 51.91
C GLY A 184 18.26 -20.25 52.09
N SER A 185 18.18 -19.84 53.35
CA SER A 185 18.45 -18.47 53.80
C SER A 185 19.80 -17.96 53.27
N VAL A 186 19.87 -16.71 52.81
CA VAL A 186 20.96 -15.74 53.12
C VAL A 186 20.49 -14.32 52.76
N GLU A 187 20.74 -13.41 53.69
CA GLU A 187 20.59 -11.95 53.65
C GLU A 187 21.64 -11.27 52.77
N VAL A 188 21.26 -10.20 52.07
CA VAL A 188 21.73 -8.78 52.13
C VAL A 188 21.07 -8.04 50.98
#